data_AF-A0A520Z3B1-F1
#
_entry.id   AF-A0A520Z3B1-F1
#
_cell.length_a   1.000
_cell.length_b   1.000
_cell.length_c   1.000
_cell.angle_alpha   90.00
_cell.angle_beta   90.00
_cell.angle_gamma   90.00
#
_symmetry.space_group_name_H-M   'P 1'
#
loop_
_entity.id
_entity.type
_entity.pdbx_description
1 polymer ?
#
loop_
_entity_poly.entity_id
_entity_poly.type
_entity_poly.pdbx_seq_one_letter_code
_entity_poly.pdbx_strand_id
1 'polypeptide(L)'
;MNQRATELSAGQVRLNRIKLLVLWLVPFGLMAIAGVCYYLVQTGQLQLNSKNNGVLIQPPIQLQQLGELSELDKQVGAAPHELSSDSPWANKWSLVIPAFEQCSERCRDALYQTRQLHIRLDKNANRVQRVLLATPASAAIVSSEDFLAFVNSDHLLLRRLLVNDGNIPELRNAITASDGETARFFIVDPEGWAMMVYYDAHEGNAILADLKHLLKYSRQR
;
A
#
# COMPACT_ATOMS: atom_id res chain seq x y z
N MET A 1 72.68 -19.84 -24.02
CA MET A 1 71.28 -19.32 -24.00
C MET A 1 70.67 -19.71 -22.66
N ASN A 2 70.79 -18.86 -21.64
CA ASN A 2 70.39 -19.18 -20.27
C ASN A 2 68.90 -18.89 -20.04
N GLN A 3 68.07 -19.92 -20.07
CA GLN A 3 66.72 -19.89 -19.49
C GLN A 3 66.85 -20.08 -17.97
N ARG A 4 66.86 -18.98 -17.21
CA ARG A 4 66.57 -19.06 -15.77
C ARG A 4 65.05 -19.18 -15.63
N ALA A 5 64.57 -20.40 -15.46
CA ALA A 5 63.26 -20.62 -14.90
C ALA A 5 63.26 -20.03 -13.48
N THR A 6 62.54 -18.92 -13.29
CA THR A 6 62.27 -18.36 -11.96
C THR A 6 61.42 -19.37 -11.20
N GLU A 7 62.05 -20.26 -10.46
CA GLU A 7 61.35 -21.15 -9.54
C GLU A 7 60.65 -20.27 -8.49
N LEU A 8 59.32 -20.22 -8.57
CA LEU A 8 58.49 -19.56 -7.58
C LEU A 8 58.75 -20.22 -6.23
N SER A 9 59.24 -19.44 -5.26
CA SER A 9 59.41 -19.89 -3.88
C SER A 9 58.13 -20.56 -3.36
N ALA A 10 58.26 -21.63 -2.57
CA ALA A 10 57.14 -22.36 -1.99
C ALA A 10 56.12 -21.43 -1.28
N GLY A 11 56.60 -20.32 -0.71
CA GLY A 11 55.74 -19.28 -0.12
C GLY A 11 54.88 -18.53 -1.15
N GLN A 12 55.43 -18.24 -2.33
CA GLN A 12 54.73 -17.57 -3.43
C GLN A 12 53.67 -18.47 -4.07
N VAL A 13 53.95 -19.77 -4.20
CA VAL A 13 52.96 -20.75 -4.68
C VAL A 13 51.77 -20.84 -3.70
N ARG A 14 52.04 -20.86 -2.38
CA ARG A 14 51.00 -20.91 -1.35
C ARG A 14 50.14 -19.63 -1.34
N LEU A 15 50.76 -18.45 -1.48
CA LEU A 15 50.08 -17.17 -1.60
C LEU A 15 49.18 -17.08 -2.85
N ASN A 16 49.65 -17.53 -4.01
CA ASN A 16 48.84 -17.52 -5.24
C ASN A 16 47.67 -18.50 -5.17
N ARG A 17 47.84 -19.67 -4.54
CA ARG A 17 46.74 -20.61 -4.29
C ARG A 17 45.67 -20.02 -3.37
N ILE A 18 46.06 -19.30 -2.32
CA ILE A 18 45.12 -18.60 -1.43
C ILE A 18 44.37 -17.51 -2.20
N LYS A 19 45.05 -16.70 -3.04
CA LYS A 19 44.40 -15.68 -3.87
C LYS A 19 43.37 -16.27 -4.83
N LEU A 20 43.68 -17.39 -5.48
CA LEU A 20 42.75 -18.11 -6.36
C LEU A 20 41.54 -18.64 -5.60
N LEU A 21 41.74 -19.21 -4.40
CA LEU A 21 40.63 -19.69 -3.56
C LEU A 21 39.72 -18.55 -3.10
N VAL A 22 40.30 -17.40 -2.69
CA VAL A 22 39.51 -16.21 -2.31
C VAL A 22 38.69 -15.72 -3.50
N LEU A 23 39.28 -15.63 -4.69
CA LEU A 23 38.56 -15.23 -5.91
C LEU A 23 37.38 -16.18 -6.22
N TRP A 24 37.59 -17.49 -6.06
CA TRP A 24 36.55 -18.49 -6.27
C TRP A 24 35.42 -18.43 -5.24
N LEU A 25 35.73 -18.05 -3.99
CA LEU A 25 34.74 -17.99 -2.91
C LEU A 25 33.88 -16.72 -2.93
N VAL A 26 34.31 -15.64 -3.59
CA VAL A 26 33.55 -14.38 -3.69
C VAL A 26 32.10 -14.60 -4.20
N PRO A 27 31.84 -15.29 -5.34
CA PRO A 27 30.47 -15.49 -5.82
C PRO A 27 29.62 -16.32 -4.85
N PHE A 28 30.19 -17.36 -4.22
CA PHE A 28 29.49 -18.16 -3.21
C PHE A 28 29.20 -17.36 -1.94
N GLY A 29 30.13 -16.48 -1.54
CA GLY A 29 29.95 -15.56 -0.43
C GLY A 29 28.81 -14.58 -0.68
N LEU A 30 28.75 -13.98 -1.88
CA LEU A 30 27.65 -13.09 -2.27
C LEU A 30 26.29 -13.83 -2.27
N MET A 31 26.25 -15.05 -2.80
CA MET A 31 25.05 -15.89 -2.79
C MET A 31 24.59 -16.22 -1.35
N ALA A 32 25.52 -16.58 -0.48
CA ALA A 32 25.23 -16.87 0.92
C ALA A 32 24.71 -15.64 1.67
N ILE A 33 25.33 -14.46 1.46
CA ILE A 33 24.89 -13.20 2.05
C ILE A 33 23.47 -12.87 1.57
N ALA A 34 23.19 -12.98 0.26
CA ALA A 34 21.86 -12.73 -0.29
C ALA A 34 20.80 -13.69 0.30
N GLY A 35 21.14 -14.97 0.46
CA GLY A 35 20.25 -15.96 1.08
C GLY A 35 19.97 -15.67 2.56
N VAL A 36 20.98 -15.26 3.32
CA VAL A 36 20.82 -14.85 4.72
C VAL A 36 19.94 -13.59 4.80
N CYS A 37 20.19 -12.57 3.97
CA CYS A 37 19.35 -11.38 3.92
C CYS A 37 17.90 -11.71 3.58
N TYR A 38 17.66 -12.56 2.57
CA TYR A 38 16.32 -13.01 2.20
C TYR A 38 15.60 -13.71 3.36
N TYR A 39 16.30 -14.64 4.03
CA TYR A 39 15.78 -15.35 5.18
C TYR A 39 15.45 -14.40 6.35
N LEU A 40 16.31 -13.43 6.65
CA LEU A 40 16.11 -12.44 7.71
C LEU A 40 14.93 -11.49 7.41
N VAL A 41 14.70 -11.15 6.14
CA VAL A 41 13.54 -10.36 5.72
C VAL A 41 12.26 -11.19 5.85
N GLN A 42 12.25 -12.45 5.40
CA GLN A 42 11.07 -13.31 5.47
C GLN A 42 10.67 -13.66 6.91
N THR A 43 11.64 -13.75 7.82
CA THR A 43 11.40 -13.99 9.26
C THR A 43 11.04 -12.71 10.03
N GLY A 44 11.00 -11.55 9.36
CA GLY A 44 10.64 -10.27 9.98
C GLY A 44 11.69 -9.68 10.93
N GLN A 45 12.89 -10.28 11.02
CA GLN A 45 13.97 -9.80 11.89
C GLN A 45 14.70 -8.58 11.31
N LEU A 46 14.63 -8.39 9.99
CA LEU A 46 15.19 -7.23 9.31
C LEU A 46 14.05 -6.44 8.66
N GLN A 47 13.64 -5.33 9.29
CA GLN A 47 12.76 -4.37 8.66
C GLN A 47 13.60 -3.45 7.79
N LEU A 48 13.47 -3.58 6.47
CA LEU A 48 14.00 -2.59 5.53
C LEU A 48 13.21 -1.30 5.78
N ASN A 49 13.77 -0.41 6.59
CA ASN A 49 13.15 0.88 6.89
C ASN A 49 12.94 1.62 5.56
N SER A 50 11.71 1.58 5.07
CA SER A 50 11.26 2.43 4.00
C SER A 50 11.15 3.85 4.56
N LYS A 51 11.31 4.85 3.70
CA LYS A 51 10.99 6.23 4.08
C LYS A 51 9.51 6.40 4.46
N ASN A 52 8.67 5.44 4.06
CA ASN A 52 7.25 5.42 4.30
C ASN A 52 6.92 4.81 5.68
N ASN A 53 6.00 5.43 6.42
CA ASN A 53 5.57 4.97 7.72
C ASN A 53 4.43 3.95 7.63
N GLY A 54 3.70 3.89 6.50
CA GLY A 54 2.66 2.89 6.27
C GLY A 54 3.22 1.48 6.05
N VAL A 55 2.39 0.48 6.35
CA VAL A 55 2.76 -0.94 6.15
C VAL A 55 2.37 -1.38 4.75
N LEU A 56 3.28 -2.03 4.03
CA LEU A 56 3.01 -2.53 2.68
C LEU A 56 2.15 -3.79 2.73
N ILE A 57 1.14 -3.85 1.87
CA ILE A 57 0.36 -5.08 1.63
C ILE A 57 1.20 -6.01 0.76
N GLN A 58 1.48 -7.22 1.23
CA GLN A 58 2.25 -8.23 0.50
C GLN A 58 1.51 -9.57 0.50
N PRO A 59 1.07 -10.09 -0.66
CA PRO A 59 1.13 -9.48 -2.01
C PRO A 59 0.12 -8.32 -2.18
N PRO A 60 0.36 -7.35 -3.09
CA PRO A 60 -0.63 -6.34 -3.44
C PRO A 60 -1.95 -6.96 -3.91
N ILE A 61 -3.08 -6.39 -3.51
CA ILE A 61 -4.42 -6.87 -3.89
C ILE A 61 -4.99 -6.01 -5.00
N GLN A 62 -5.47 -6.64 -6.08
CA GLN A 62 -6.15 -5.96 -7.16
C GLN A 62 -7.66 -5.85 -6.87
N LEU A 63 -8.15 -4.64 -6.61
CA LEU A 63 -9.54 -4.44 -6.19
C LEU A 63 -10.58 -4.75 -7.27
N GLN A 64 -10.23 -4.70 -8.56
CA GLN A 64 -11.13 -5.08 -9.65
C GLN A 64 -11.41 -6.57 -9.71
N GLN A 65 -10.52 -7.39 -9.15
CA GLN A 65 -10.68 -8.84 -9.09
C GLN A 65 -11.43 -9.26 -7.82
N LEU A 66 -11.59 -8.36 -6.86
CA LEU A 66 -12.26 -8.69 -5.62
C LEU A 66 -13.74 -8.97 -5.83
N GLY A 67 -14.43 -8.28 -6.74
CA GLY A 67 -15.87 -8.46 -6.97
C GLY A 67 -16.45 -7.33 -7.82
N GLU A 68 -17.76 -7.34 -8.02
CA GLU A 68 -18.44 -6.27 -8.75
C GLU A 68 -18.55 -5.02 -7.87
N LEU A 69 -17.91 -3.93 -8.29
CA LEU A 69 -17.94 -2.65 -7.60
C LEU A 69 -19.11 -1.79 -8.11
N SER A 70 -20.06 -1.49 -7.24
CA SER A 70 -21.20 -0.62 -7.52
C SER A 70 -21.11 0.69 -6.74
N GLU A 71 -21.30 1.82 -7.40
CA GLU A 71 -21.37 3.12 -6.73
C GLU A 71 -22.76 3.34 -6.12
N LEU A 72 -22.79 3.66 -4.82
CA LEU A 72 -24.03 3.95 -4.08
C LEU A 72 -24.51 5.39 -4.32
N ASP A 73 -23.61 6.28 -4.74
CA ASP A 73 -23.81 7.73 -4.84
C ASP A 73 -24.23 8.23 -6.23
N LYS A 74 -24.88 7.40 -7.07
CA LYS A 74 -25.21 7.75 -8.47
C LYS A 74 -25.95 9.10 -8.68
N GLN A 75 -26.38 9.81 -7.63
CA GLN A 75 -27.11 11.08 -7.70
C GLN A 75 -26.69 12.20 -6.70
N VAL A 76 -25.52 12.17 -6.05
CA VAL A 76 -25.15 13.25 -5.10
C VAL A 76 -23.93 14.03 -5.57
N GLY A 77 -24.17 15.13 -6.30
CA GLY A 77 -23.35 16.35 -6.28
C GLY A 77 -21.89 16.30 -6.73
N ALA A 78 -21.38 15.18 -7.25
CA ALA A 78 -20.07 15.17 -7.89
C ALA A 78 -20.15 16.02 -9.16
N ALA A 79 -19.31 17.05 -9.25
CA ALA A 79 -19.11 17.78 -10.50
C ALA A 79 -18.88 16.77 -11.64
N PRO A 80 -19.45 17.00 -12.84
CA PRO A 80 -19.35 16.09 -13.97
C PRO A 80 -17.91 16.11 -14.49
N HIS A 81 -17.02 15.40 -13.82
CA HIS A 81 -15.83 14.86 -14.46
C HIS A 81 -16.28 13.53 -15.03
N GLU A 82 -16.40 13.53 -16.35
CA GLU A 82 -16.66 12.37 -17.19
C GLU A 82 -15.87 11.17 -16.66
N LEU A 83 -16.59 10.26 -15.97
CA LEU A 83 -16.07 8.93 -15.71
C LEU A 83 -16.03 8.23 -17.07
N SER A 84 -14.85 8.23 -17.69
CA SER A 84 -14.52 7.24 -18.71
C SER A 84 -14.70 5.86 -18.07
N SER A 85 -15.59 5.08 -18.66
CA SER A 85 -16.36 3.97 -18.10
C SER A 85 -15.59 2.66 -17.82
N ASP A 86 -14.36 2.69 -17.27
CA ASP A 86 -13.56 1.46 -17.13
C ASP A 86 -13.22 1.06 -15.67
N SER A 87 -13.08 1.99 -14.71
CA SER A 87 -12.72 1.66 -13.31
C SER A 87 -13.02 2.81 -12.34
N PRO A 88 -13.57 2.56 -11.13
CA PRO A 88 -13.78 3.60 -10.12
C PRO A 88 -12.47 4.19 -9.56
N TRP A 89 -11.34 3.53 -9.82
CA TRP A 89 -10.01 3.93 -9.36
C TRP A 89 -9.24 4.77 -10.37
N ALA A 90 -9.72 4.88 -11.61
CA ALA A 90 -8.97 5.46 -12.72
C ALA A 90 -8.50 6.88 -12.43
N ASN A 91 -7.24 7.16 -12.79
CA ASN A 91 -6.59 8.48 -12.73
C ASN A 91 -6.43 9.11 -11.34
N LYS A 92 -6.82 8.43 -10.25
CA LYS A 92 -6.69 8.97 -8.89
C LYS A 92 -6.18 7.94 -7.90
N TRP A 93 -5.31 8.39 -7.00
CA TRP A 93 -4.99 7.63 -5.80
C TRP A 93 -6.20 7.63 -4.87
N SER A 94 -6.50 6.50 -4.26
CA SER A 94 -7.70 6.37 -3.42
C SER A 94 -7.34 6.07 -1.98
N LEU A 95 -7.82 6.88 -1.06
CA LEU A 95 -7.84 6.57 0.38
C LEU A 95 -9.12 5.78 0.64
N VAL A 96 -8.99 4.47 0.84
CA VAL A 96 -10.11 3.56 0.98
C VAL A 96 -10.33 3.21 2.45
N ILE A 97 -11.51 3.55 2.96
CA ILE A 97 -11.96 3.27 4.33
C ILE A 97 -12.81 1.99 4.30
N PRO A 98 -12.38 0.88 4.90
CA PRO A 98 -13.17 -0.35 4.95
C PRO A 98 -14.33 -0.20 5.94
N ALA A 99 -15.55 -0.44 5.48
CA ALA A 99 -16.76 -0.49 6.29
C ALA A 99 -17.48 -1.82 6.03
N PHE A 100 -16.89 -2.93 6.45
CA PHE A 100 -17.38 -4.25 6.05
C PHE A 100 -18.69 -4.65 6.73
N GLU A 101 -18.80 -4.45 8.04
CA GLU A 101 -19.97 -4.87 8.82
C GLU A 101 -20.88 -3.68 9.13
N GLN A 102 -20.27 -2.60 9.61
CA GLN A 102 -20.93 -1.33 9.89
C GLN A 102 -19.90 -0.19 9.86
N CYS A 103 -20.35 1.05 9.71
CA CYS A 103 -19.49 2.21 9.96
C CYS A 103 -19.63 2.65 11.43
N SER A 104 -18.85 2.00 12.30
CA SER A 104 -18.73 2.34 13.72
C SER A 104 -18.00 3.68 13.93
N GLU A 105 -17.80 4.09 15.19
CA GLU A 105 -17.04 5.30 15.54
C GLU A 105 -15.63 5.29 14.92
N ARG A 106 -14.91 4.15 14.96
CA ARG A 106 -13.61 3.98 14.29
C ARG A 106 -13.66 4.31 12.79
N CYS A 107 -14.74 3.92 12.11
CA CYS A 107 -14.94 4.25 10.69
C CYS A 107 -15.22 5.76 10.50
N ARG A 108 -16.00 6.38 11.39
CA ARG A 108 -16.24 7.84 11.37
C ARG A 108 -14.96 8.64 11.63
N ASP A 109 -14.10 8.17 12.53
CA ASP A 109 -12.78 8.76 12.78
C ASP A 109 -11.87 8.63 11.57
N ALA A 110 -11.88 7.49 10.89
CA ALA A 110 -11.17 7.30 9.62
C ALA A 110 -11.67 8.27 8.55
N LEU A 111 -13.00 8.48 8.46
CA LEU A 111 -13.59 9.48 7.57
C LEU A 111 -13.12 10.88 7.95
N TYR A 112 -13.11 11.25 9.22
CA TYR A 112 -12.61 12.56 9.65
C TYR A 112 -11.12 12.74 9.32
N GLN A 113 -10.27 11.78 9.67
CA GLN A 113 -8.84 11.85 9.43
C GLN A 113 -8.51 11.93 7.94
N THR A 114 -9.13 11.10 7.11
CA THR A 114 -8.92 11.14 5.65
C THR A 114 -9.40 12.46 5.03
N ARG A 115 -10.43 13.10 5.60
CA ARG A 115 -10.84 14.47 5.21
C ARG A 115 -9.73 15.47 5.53
N GLN A 116 -9.19 15.45 6.74
CA GLN A 116 -8.12 16.35 7.15
C GLN A 116 -6.85 16.16 6.31
N LEU A 117 -6.50 14.91 6.01
CA LEU A 117 -5.40 14.59 5.09
C LEU A 117 -5.66 15.17 3.70
N HIS A 118 -6.85 14.94 3.14
CA HIS A 118 -7.23 15.46 1.82
C HIS A 118 -7.15 16.98 1.73
N ILE A 119 -7.63 17.70 2.75
CA ILE A 119 -7.50 19.16 2.85
C ILE A 119 -6.01 19.58 2.90
N ARG A 120 -5.19 18.88 3.70
CA ARG A 120 -3.75 19.19 3.86
C ARG A 120 -2.88 18.81 2.65
N LEU A 121 -3.43 18.10 1.66
CA LEU A 121 -2.75 17.82 0.40
C LEU A 121 -2.75 19.02 -0.56
N ASP A 122 -3.57 20.05 -0.31
CA ASP A 122 -3.62 21.29 -1.08
C ASP A 122 -3.75 21.02 -2.59
N LYS A 123 -2.83 21.50 -3.43
CA LYS A 123 -2.86 21.30 -4.89
C LYS A 123 -2.83 19.83 -5.31
N ASN A 124 -2.35 18.92 -4.46
CA ASN A 124 -2.33 17.49 -4.75
C ASN A 124 -3.65 16.79 -4.39
N ALA A 125 -4.58 17.46 -3.71
CA ALA A 125 -5.86 16.88 -3.32
C ALA A 125 -6.71 16.46 -4.52
N ASN A 126 -6.56 17.12 -5.68
CA ASN A 126 -7.24 16.75 -6.93
C ASN A 126 -6.84 15.36 -7.48
N ARG A 127 -5.64 14.88 -7.14
CA ARG A 127 -5.09 13.57 -7.53
C ARG A 127 -5.47 12.46 -6.56
N VAL A 128 -6.16 12.80 -5.47
CA VAL A 128 -6.58 11.87 -4.43
C VAL A 128 -8.09 11.90 -4.29
N GLN A 129 -8.71 10.73 -4.28
CA GLN A 129 -10.11 10.56 -3.90
C GLN A 129 -10.25 9.79 -2.59
N ARG A 130 -11.39 9.95 -1.94
CA ARG A 130 -11.73 9.25 -0.70
C ARG A 130 -12.88 8.32 -0.98
N VAL A 131 -12.74 7.07 -0.58
CA VAL A 131 -13.71 6.02 -0.88
C VAL A 131 -14.08 5.28 0.39
N LEU A 132 -15.36 5.20 0.70
CA LEU A 132 -15.90 4.26 1.68
C LEU A 132 -16.22 2.95 0.95
N LEU A 133 -15.61 1.84 1.40
CA LEU A 133 -15.85 0.52 0.82
C LEU A 133 -16.79 -0.29 1.71
N ALA A 134 -18.03 -0.42 1.26
CA ALA A 134 -19.09 -1.16 1.93
C ALA A 134 -19.25 -2.58 1.38
N THR A 135 -19.90 -3.45 2.16
CA THR A 135 -20.34 -4.78 1.72
C THR A 135 -21.86 -4.87 1.87
N PRO A 136 -22.52 -5.93 1.36
CA PRO A 136 -23.96 -6.12 1.56
C PRO A 136 -24.39 -6.07 3.04
N ALA A 137 -23.50 -6.47 3.97
CA ALA A 137 -23.79 -6.41 5.41
C ALA A 137 -23.90 -4.98 5.95
N SER A 138 -23.10 -4.04 5.41
CA SER A 138 -23.09 -2.64 5.85
C SER A 138 -23.92 -1.72 4.95
N ALA A 139 -24.37 -2.19 3.78
CA ALA A 139 -25.05 -1.41 2.75
C ALA A 139 -26.25 -0.61 3.26
N ALA A 140 -27.11 -1.22 4.08
CA ALA A 140 -28.29 -0.56 4.65
C ALA A 140 -27.91 0.59 5.60
N ILE A 141 -26.88 0.41 6.42
CA ILE A 141 -26.42 1.42 7.39
C ILE A 141 -25.76 2.57 6.65
N VAL A 142 -24.86 2.29 5.72
CA VAL A 142 -24.16 3.34 4.96
C VAL A 142 -25.11 4.09 4.02
N SER A 143 -26.30 3.55 3.74
CA SER A 143 -27.34 4.20 2.93
C SER A 143 -28.48 4.80 3.76
N SER A 144 -28.39 4.73 5.09
CA SER A 144 -29.38 5.35 5.98
C SER A 144 -29.40 6.87 5.86
N GLU A 145 -30.55 7.47 6.11
CA GLU A 145 -30.74 8.93 6.07
C GLU A 145 -29.78 9.66 7.02
N ASP A 146 -29.59 9.13 8.24
CA ASP A 146 -28.67 9.71 9.22
C ASP A 146 -27.21 9.69 8.74
N PHE A 147 -26.79 8.59 8.10
CA PHE A 147 -25.45 8.49 7.56
C PHE A 147 -25.27 9.42 6.35
N LEU A 148 -26.29 9.51 5.48
CA LEU A 148 -26.31 10.45 4.36
C LEU A 148 -26.24 11.89 4.83
N ALA A 149 -26.97 12.28 5.88
CA ALA A 149 -26.92 13.62 6.45
C ALA A 149 -25.51 13.95 6.97
N PHE A 150 -24.88 13.01 7.68
CA PHE A 150 -23.49 13.12 8.14
C PHE A 150 -22.48 13.24 6.97
N VAL A 151 -22.67 12.45 5.90
CA VAL A 151 -21.79 12.54 4.72
C VAL A 151 -21.99 13.86 3.98
N ASN A 152 -23.23 14.32 3.84
CA ASN A 152 -23.56 15.56 3.14
C ASN A 152 -23.12 16.82 3.90
N SER A 153 -23.02 16.78 5.23
CA SER A 153 -22.52 17.93 6.01
C SER A 153 -21.00 18.08 5.90
N ASP A 154 -20.27 16.98 6.03
CA ASP A 154 -18.83 17.03 6.32
C ASP A 154 -17.95 16.28 5.32
N HIS A 155 -18.53 15.45 4.46
CA HIS A 155 -17.80 14.51 3.61
C HIS A 155 -18.25 14.54 2.14
N LEU A 156 -18.59 15.73 1.60
CA LEU A 156 -19.07 15.92 0.22
C LEU A 156 -18.21 15.28 -0.90
N LEU A 157 -16.90 15.08 -0.68
CA LEU A 157 -15.99 14.45 -1.64
C LEU A 157 -15.75 12.95 -1.37
N LEU A 158 -16.54 12.34 -0.49
CA LEU A 158 -16.51 10.91 -0.21
C LEU A 158 -17.36 10.17 -1.26
N ARG A 159 -16.76 9.20 -1.93
CA ARG A 159 -17.50 8.24 -2.75
C ARG A 159 -17.81 7.01 -1.93
N ARG A 160 -19.01 6.45 -2.05
CA ARG A 160 -19.37 5.19 -1.40
C ARG A 160 -19.50 4.10 -2.46
N LEU A 161 -18.66 3.08 -2.34
CA LEU A 161 -18.67 1.89 -3.21
C LEU A 161 -19.15 0.69 -2.42
N LEU A 162 -19.93 -0.16 -3.08
CA LEU A 162 -20.39 -1.45 -2.59
C LEU A 162 -19.66 -2.54 -3.37
N VAL A 163 -19.03 -3.47 -2.66
CA VAL A 163 -18.48 -4.69 -3.26
C VAL A 163 -19.55 -5.78 -3.20
N ASN A 164 -20.08 -6.17 -4.34
CA ASN A 164 -21.00 -7.30 -4.45
C ASN A 164 -20.23 -8.59 -4.74
N ASP A 165 -20.63 -9.68 -4.09
CA ASP A 165 -20.16 -11.05 -4.35
C ASP A 165 -18.64 -11.21 -4.42
N GLY A 166 -17.92 -10.45 -3.58
CA GLY A 166 -16.48 -10.38 -3.64
C GLY A 166 -15.71 -11.17 -2.58
N ASN A 167 -14.42 -11.42 -2.82
CA ASN A 167 -13.49 -12.06 -1.88
C ASN A 167 -13.06 -11.09 -0.75
N ILE A 168 -14.04 -10.60 0.01
CA ILE A 168 -13.83 -9.75 1.18
C ILE A 168 -12.94 -10.39 2.24
N PRO A 169 -12.98 -11.71 2.51
CA PRO A 169 -12.05 -12.35 3.44
C PRO A 169 -10.58 -12.16 3.06
N GLU A 170 -10.23 -12.26 1.77
CA GLU A 170 -8.86 -12.03 1.30
C GLU A 170 -8.41 -10.59 1.55
N LEU A 171 -9.24 -9.61 1.15
CA LEU A 171 -8.95 -8.20 1.43
C LEU A 171 -8.83 -7.94 2.93
N ARG A 172 -9.76 -8.46 3.73
CA ARG A 172 -9.76 -8.29 5.19
C ARG A 172 -8.49 -8.84 5.81
N ASN A 173 -8.05 -10.03 5.40
CA ASN A 173 -6.83 -10.64 5.92
C ASN A 173 -5.59 -9.82 5.56
N ALA A 174 -5.51 -9.30 4.33
CA ALA A 174 -4.35 -8.54 3.87
C ALA A 174 -4.23 -7.14 4.49
N ILE A 175 -5.35 -6.58 4.98
CA ILE A 175 -5.35 -5.29 5.69
C ILE A 175 -5.43 -5.43 7.21
N THR A 176 -5.38 -6.65 7.75
CA THR A 176 -5.38 -6.89 9.20
C THR A 176 -3.98 -7.23 9.65
N ALA A 177 -3.50 -6.53 10.67
CA ALA A 177 -2.19 -6.77 11.28
C ALA A 177 -2.17 -8.11 12.05
N SER A 178 -0.97 -8.57 12.38
CA SER A 178 -0.77 -9.85 13.08
C SER A 178 -1.38 -9.87 14.50
N ASP A 179 -1.62 -8.72 15.09
CA ASP A 179 -2.30 -8.55 16.39
C ASP A 179 -3.84 -8.50 16.26
N GLY A 180 -4.38 -8.62 15.05
CA GLY A 180 -5.80 -8.58 14.75
C GLY A 180 -6.36 -7.18 14.49
N GLU A 181 -5.54 -6.13 14.50
CA GLU A 181 -6.01 -4.79 14.17
C GLU A 181 -6.29 -4.66 12.67
N THR A 182 -7.53 -4.38 12.29
CA THR A 182 -7.88 -4.06 10.89
C THR A 182 -7.49 -2.62 10.55
N ALA A 183 -6.91 -2.41 9.36
CA ALA A 183 -6.51 -1.09 8.87
C ALA A 183 -7.65 -0.06 8.98
N ARG A 184 -7.29 1.14 9.44
CA ARG A 184 -8.19 2.29 9.48
C ARG A 184 -8.56 2.75 8.08
N PHE A 185 -7.57 2.78 7.19
CA PHE A 185 -7.74 2.97 5.75
C PHE A 185 -6.50 2.43 5.02
N PHE A 186 -6.63 2.26 3.71
CA PHE A 186 -5.52 1.82 2.86
C PHE A 186 -5.46 2.64 1.57
N ILE A 187 -4.30 2.62 0.92
CA ILE A 187 -4.03 3.35 -0.32
C ILE A 187 -4.16 2.40 -1.50
N VAL A 188 -4.90 2.87 -2.51
CA VAL A 188 -5.06 2.21 -3.80
C VAL A 188 -4.49 3.12 -4.90
N ASP A 189 -3.74 2.56 -5.84
CA ASP A 189 -3.21 3.31 -6.99
C ASP A 189 -4.29 3.57 -8.05
N PRO A 190 -3.99 4.40 -9.08
CA PRO A 190 -4.90 4.62 -10.20
C PRO A 190 -5.24 3.37 -11.03
N GLU A 191 -4.50 2.28 -10.87
CA GLU A 191 -4.70 1.00 -11.55
C GLU A 191 -5.55 0.03 -10.70
N GLY A 192 -5.89 0.39 -9.45
CA GLY A 192 -6.72 -0.39 -8.54
C GLY A 192 -5.96 -1.36 -7.61
N TRP A 193 -4.64 -1.21 -7.48
CA TRP A 193 -3.84 -2.01 -6.55
C TRP A 193 -3.84 -1.40 -5.15
N ALA A 194 -4.35 -2.14 -4.17
CA ALA A 194 -4.17 -1.85 -2.76
C ALA A 194 -2.73 -2.21 -2.38
N MET A 195 -1.95 -1.23 -1.92
CA MET A 195 -0.51 -1.41 -1.68
C MET A 195 -0.05 -1.10 -0.26
N MET A 196 -0.83 -0.32 0.50
CA MET A 196 -0.36 0.21 1.78
C MET A 196 -1.51 0.46 2.74
N VAL A 197 -1.32 0.09 3.99
CA VAL A 197 -2.31 0.22 5.07
C VAL A 197 -1.82 1.15 6.16
N TYR A 198 -2.77 1.81 6.81
CA TYR A 198 -2.54 2.62 7.99
C TYR A 198 -3.47 2.17 9.11
N TYR A 199 -2.87 1.88 10.25
CA TYR A 199 -3.52 1.49 11.50
C TYR A 199 -3.68 2.69 12.45
N ASP A 200 -4.36 2.52 13.58
CA ASP A 200 -4.63 3.62 14.51
C ASP A 200 -3.36 4.24 15.11
N ALA A 201 -2.31 3.44 15.25
CA ALA A 201 -1.02 3.89 15.76
C ALA A 201 -0.30 4.91 14.85
N HIS A 202 -0.73 5.05 13.58
CA HIS A 202 -0.06 5.94 12.62
C HIS A 202 -0.52 7.39 12.78
N GLU A 203 0.44 8.27 13.06
CA GLU A 203 0.16 9.70 13.22
C GLU A 203 -0.16 10.41 11.90
N GLY A 204 -1.08 11.37 11.94
CA GLY A 204 -1.53 12.10 10.75
C GLY A 204 -0.42 12.83 9.97
N ASN A 205 0.63 13.32 10.65
CA ASN A 205 1.75 14.00 9.99
C ASN A 205 2.64 13.02 9.22
N ALA A 206 2.87 11.83 9.77
CA ALA A 206 3.62 10.76 9.12
C ALA A 206 2.90 10.32 7.83
N ILE A 207 1.59 10.06 7.94
CA ILE A 207 0.73 9.73 6.79
C ILE A 207 0.77 10.83 5.73
N LEU A 208 0.66 12.10 6.12
CA LEU A 208 0.70 13.21 5.19
C LEU A 208 2.05 13.31 4.46
N ALA A 209 3.16 13.06 5.17
CA ALA A 209 4.48 13.03 4.57
C ALA A 209 4.59 11.92 3.52
N ASP A 210 4.05 10.75 3.84
CA ASP A 210 4.02 9.58 2.95
C ASP A 210 3.19 9.84 1.70
N LEU A 211 1.99 10.39 1.85
CA LEU A 211 1.13 10.77 0.73
C LEU A 211 1.79 11.82 -0.16
N LYS A 212 2.41 12.86 0.41
CA LYS A 212 3.14 13.88 -0.36
C LYS A 212 4.33 13.28 -1.10
N HIS A 213 5.06 12.37 -0.46
CA HIS A 213 6.18 11.68 -1.09
C HIS A 213 5.71 10.82 -2.27
N LEU A 214 4.70 9.98 -2.04
CA LEU A 214 4.10 9.13 -3.06
C LEU A 214 3.59 9.95 -4.26
N LEU A 215 2.84 11.02 -4.00
CA LEU A 215 2.30 11.87 -5.08
C LEU A 215 3.39 12.62 -5.84
N LYS A 216 4.52 12.96 -5.20
CA LYS A 216 5.65 13.59 -5.87
C LYS A 216 6.28 12.69 -6.94
N TYR A 217 6.34 11.37 -6.70
CA TYR A 217 6.96 10.41 -7.63
C TYR A 217 5.94 9.67 -8.50
N SER A 218 4.65 9.73 -8.15
CA SER A 218 3.59 9.25 -9.01
C SER A 218 3.48 10.12 -10.27
N ARG A 219 3.38 9.49 -11.45
CA ARG A 219 3.13 10.17 -12.72
C ARG A 219 1.84 10.99 -12.66
N GLN A 220 1.85 12.17 -13.25
CA GLN A 220 0.62 12.88 -13.62
C GLN A 220 0.11 12.20 -14.90
N ARG A 221 -1.07 11.59 -14.83
CA ARG A 221 -1.83 11.15 -16.00
C ARG A 221 -3.09 11.99 -16.07
#